data_AF-A0A837IDM1-F1
#
_entry.id   AF-A0A837IDM1-F1
#
_cell.length_a   1.000
_cell.length_b   1.000
_cell.length_c   1.000
_cell.angle_alpha   90.00
_cell.angle_beta   90.00
_cell.angle_gamma   90.00
#
_symmetry.space_group_name_H-M   'P 1'
#
loop_
_entity.id
_entity.type
_entity.pdbx_description
1 polymer ?
#
loop_
_entity_poly.entity_id
_entity_poly.type
_entity_poly.pdbx_seq_one_letter_code
_entity_poly.pdbx_strand_id
1 'polypeptide(L)'
;MKDYSQIEEVLNKQNIPHSDQEIIKNFFASFSFTKRQQLMGILLGFPEKAGLFVGLLKKKIEFEKNPTEALSAEILEIEEREIRNLMSELK
;
A
#
# COMPACT_ATOMS: atom_id res chain seq x y z
N MET A 1 3.57 11.21 -19.69
CA MET A 1 2.53 10.17 -19.57
C MET A 1 2.69 9.51 -18.20
N LYS A 2 1.63 9.31 -17.42
CA LYS A 2 1.73 8.56 -16.15
C LYS A 2 1.70 7.08 -16.50
N ASP A 3 2.85 6.48 -16.75
CA ASP A 3 2.92 5.05 -17.05
C ASP A 3 2.84 4.26 -15.73
N TYR A 4 1.69 3.61 -15.51
CA TYR A 4 1.44 2.73 -14.36
C TYR A 4 1.39 1.26 -14.78
N SER A 5 1.73 0.92 -16.03
CA SER A 5 1.58 -0.43 -16.58
C SER A 5 2.28 -1.50 -15.73
N GLN A 6 3.49 -1.21 -15.26
CA GLN A 6 4.27 -2.10 -14.39
C GLN A 6 3.60 -2.31 -13.02
N ILE A 7 2.99 -1.26 -12.46
CA ILE A 7 2.27 -1.35 -11.18
C ILE A 7 1.00 -2.18 -11.38
N GLU A 8 0.23 -1.92 -12.44
CA GLU A 8 -0.96 -2.70 -12.77
C GLU A 8 -0.64 -4.18 -12.94
N GLU A 9 0.47 -4.52 -13.60
CA GLU A 9 0.93 -5.90 -13.73
C GLU A 9 1.19 -6.55 -12.36
N VAL A 10 1.89 -5.86 -11.44
CA VAL A 10 2.12 -6.35 -10.07
C VAL A 10 0.80 -6.54 -9.32
N LEU A 11 -0.10 -5.55 -9.38
CA LEU A 11 -1.39 -5.64 -8.70
C LEU A 11 -2.26 -6.78 -9.23
N ASN A 12 -2.28 -6.98 -10.55
CA ASN A 12 -2.98 -8.09 -11.18
C ASN A 12 -2.38 -9.45 -10.76
N LYS A 13 -1.05 -9.59 -10.73
CA LYS A 13 -0.37 -10.82 -10.26
C LYS A 13 -0.68 -11.15 -8.80
N GLN A 14 -0.93 -10.14 -7.98
CA GLN A 14 -1.33 -10.29 -6.58
C GLN A 14 -2.85 -10.48 -6.41
N ASN A 15 -3.61 -10.64 -7.51
CA ASN A 15 -5.07 -10.79 -7.51
C ASN A 15 -5.80 -9.62 -6.82
N ILE A 16 -5.25 -8.42 -6.88
CA ILE A 16 -5.86 -7.23 -6.27
C ILE A 16 -7.01 -6.76 -7.17
N PRO A 17 -8.25 -6.64 -6.65
CA PRO A 17 -9.41 -6.23 -7.45
C PRO A 17 -9.21 -4.87 -8.12
N HIS A 18 -9.71 -4.69 -9.34
CA HIS A 18 -9.51 -3.46 -10.10
C HIS A 18 -9.98 -2.19 -9.35
N SER A 19 -11.07 -2.28 -8.57
CA SER A 19 -11.55 -1.21 -7.70
C SER A 19 -10.53 -0.77 -6.66
N ASP A 20 -9.74 -1.72 -6.13
CA ASP A 20 -8.71 -1.47 -5.14
C ASP A 20 -7.41 -0.95 -5.79
N GLN A 21 -7.16 -1.29 -7.06
CA GLN A 21 -6.01 -0.75 -7.81
C GLN A 21 -6.10 0.76 -8.00
N GLU A 22 -7.30 1.29 -8.20
CA GLU A 22 -7.53 2.73 -8.35
C GLU A 22 -7.15 3.51 -7.09
N ILE A 23 -7.25 2.90 -5.90
CA ILE A 23 -6.82 3.50 -4.64
C ILE A 23 -5.30 3.77 -4.68
N ILE A 24 -4.51 2.81 -5.15
CA ILE A 24 -3.07 2.97 -5.29
C ILE A 24 -2.72 4.04 -6.33
N LYS A 25 -3.41 4.05 -7.47
CA LYS A 25 -3.15 5.06 -8.52
C LYS A 25 -3.41 6.46 -8.00
N ASN A 26 -4.51 6.66 -7.28
CA ASN A 26 -4.85 7.93 -6.65
C ASN A 26 -3.85 8.33 -5.56
N PHE A 27 -3.42 7.37 -4.73
CA PHE A 27 -2.37 7.58 -3.75
C PHE A 27 -1.07 8.06 -4.42
N PHE A 28 -0.58 7.37 -5.45
CA PHE A 28 0.63 7.80 -6.16
C PHE A 28 0.45 9.11 -6.92
N ALA A 29 -0.76 9.41 -7.39
CA ALA A 29 -1.06 10.65 -8.10
C ALA A 29 -0.98 11.89 -7.19
N SER A 30 -1.18 11.76 -5.87
CA SER A 30 -1.12 12.87 -4.91
C SER A 30 0.31 13.37 -4.66
N PHE A 31 1.33 12.59 -5.03
CA PHE A 31 2.73 12.95 -4.85
C PHE A 31 3.35 13.60 -6.09
N SER A 32 4.42 14.37 -5.85
CA SER A 32 5.30 14.90 -6.90
C SER A 32 5.90 13.77 -7.75
N PHE A 33 6.33 14.10 -8.98
CA PHE A 33 6.90 13.11 -9.89
C PHE A 33 8.05 12.32 -9.26
N THR A 34 9.02 13.00 -8.64
CA THR A 34 10.17 12.35 -7.99
C THR A 34 9.74 11.39 -6.88
N LYS A 35 8.84 11.83 -6.00
CA LYS A 35 8.37 10.99 -4.89
C LYS A 35 7.55 9.80 -5.39
N ARG A 36 6.74 10.02 -6.44
CA ARG A 36 6.00 8.95 -7.11
C ARG A 36 6.92 7.88 -7.68
N GLN A 37 7.97 8.26 -8.40
CA GLN A 37 8.93 7.31 -8.96
C GLN A 37 9.62 6.48 -7.87
N GLN A 38 10.01 7.11 -6.77
CA GLN A 38 10.58 6.39 -5.61
C GLN A 38 9.61 5.37 -5.03
N LEU A 39 8.35 5.77 -4.81
CA LEU A 39 7.34 4.89 -4.23
C LEU A 39 6.95 3.74 -5.19
N MET A 40 6.87 4.01 -6.49
CA MET A 40 6.68 2.98 -7.51
C MET A 40 7.85 1.99 -7.48
N GLY A 41 9.10 2.47 -7.41
CA GLY A 41 10.28 1.62 -7.30
C GLY A 41 10.24 0.70 -6.07
N ILE A 42 9.79 1.21 -4.92
CA ILE A 42 9.59 0.40 -3.72
C ILE A 42 8.54 -0.67 -3.96
N LEU A 43 7.37 -0.32 -4.48
CA LEU A 43 6.29 -1.30 -4.71
C LEU A 43 6.71 -2.39 -5.72
N LEU A 44 7.43 -2.02 -6.77
CA LEU A 44 7.95 -2.96 -7.76
C LEU A 44 9.08 -3.85 -7.20
N GLY A 45 9.83 -3.35 -6.22
CA GLY A 45 10.88 -4.11 -5.53
C GLY A 45 10.34 -5.13 -4.51
N PHE A 46 9.11 -4.95 -4.03
CA PHE A 46 8.45 -5.82 -3.04
C PHE A 46 7.02 -6.17 -3.49
N PRO A 47 6.86 -6.86 -4.64
CA PRO A 47 5.54 -7.12 -5.21
C PRO A 47 4.64 -7.96 -4.28
N GLU A 48 5.21 -8.84 -3.46
CA GLU A 48 4.51 -9.65 -2.47
C GLU A 48 3.87 -8.82 -1.34
N LYS A 49 4.34 -7.58 -1.13
CA LYS A 49 3.78 -6.66 -0.13
C LYS A 49 2.66 -5.78 -0.69
N ALA A 50 2.35 -5.86 -1.99
CA ALA A 50 1.35 -4.99 -2.60
C ALA A 50 -0.05 -5.16 -2.00
N GLY A 51 -0.47 -6.40 -1.69
CA GLY A 51 -1.77 -6.66 -1.07
C GLY A 51 -1.90 -6.03 0.31
N LEU A 52 -0.86 -6.17 1.15
CA LEU A 52 -0.77 -5.52 2.46
C LEU A 52 -0.85 -4.00 2.32
N PHE A 53 -0.10 -3.42 1.38
CA PHE A 53 -0.06 -1.98 1.17
C PHE A 53 -1.44 -1.42 0.77
N VAL A 54 -2.14 -2.07 -0.16
CA VAL A 54 -3.52 -1.72 -0.52
C VAL A 54 -4.46 -1.84 0.68
N GLY A 55 -4.36 -2.93 1.45
CA GLY A 55 -5.20 -3.16 2.62
C GLY A 55 -5.04 -2.06 3.68
N LEU A 56 -3.80 -1.68 3.98
CA LEU A 56 -3.50 -0.58 4.89
C LEU A 56 -4.03 0.77 4.38
N LEU A 57 -3.88 1.06 3.08
CA LEU A 57 -4.43 2.28 2.49
C LEU A 57 -5.95 2.35 2.62
N LYS A 58 -6.65 1.23 2.36
CA LYS A 58 -8.12 1.15 2.52
C LYS A 58 -8.55 1.47 3.95
N LYS A 59 -7.89 0.86 4.94
CA LYS A 59 -8.18 1.12 6.36
C LYS A 59 -7.89 2.56 6.76
N LYS A 60 -6.81 3.16 6.27
CA LYS A 60 -6.48 4.57 6.53
C LYS A 60 -7.50 5.52 5.91
N ILE A 61 -8.00 5.23 4.71
CA ILE A 61 -9.10 5.99 4.08
C ILE A 61 -10.40 5.83 4.86
N GLU A 62 -10.70 4.64 5.38
CA GLU A 62 -11.86 4.40 6.24
C GLU A 62 -11.75 5.20 7.54
N PHE A 63 -10.59 5.17 8.18
CA PHE A 63 -10.30 5.93 9.40
C PHE A 63 -10.44 7.44 9.19
N GLU A 64 -9.98 7.98 8.06
CA GLU A 64 -10.16 9.41 7.73
C GLU A 64 -11.64 9.80 7.69
N LYS A 65 -12.51 8.91 7.19
CA LYS A 65 -13.96 9.14 7.09
C LYS A 65 -14.69 8.92 8.40
N ASN A 66 -14.24 7.96 9.20
CA ASN A 66 -14.86 7.57 10.46
C ASN A 66 -13.78 7.22 11.51
N PRO A 67 -13.21 8.22 12.19
CA PRO A 67 -12.12 8.01 13.13
C PRO A 67 -12.65 7.32 14.38
N THR A 68 -12.28 6.05 14.57
CA THR A 68 -12.62 5.25 15.75
C THR A 68 -11.36 4.65 16.38
N GLU A 69 -11.37 4.49 17.70
CA GLU A 69 -10.26 3.86 18.43
C GLU A 69 -10.02 2.42 17.95
N ALA A 70 -11.09 1.69 17.61
CA ALA A 70 -10.99 0.33 17.10
C ALA A 70 -10.23 0.26 15.76
N LEU A 71 -10.56 1.12 14.79
CA LEU A 71 -9.85 1.19 13.51
C LEU A 71 -8.39 1.64 13.71
N SER A 72 -8.16 2.60 14.61
CA SER A 72 -6.79 3.04 14.94
C SER A 72 -5.95 1.90 15.51
N ALA A 73 -6.51 1.11 16.44
CA ALA A 73 -5.84 -0.03 17.05
C ALA A 73 -5.54 -1.13 16.01
N GLU A 74 -6.48 -1.41 15.11
CA GLU A 74 -6.29 -2.41 14.06
C GLU A 74 -5.19 -2.01 13.07
N ILE A 75 -5.14 -0.74 12.66
CA ILE A 75 -4.05 -0.22 11.81
C ILE A 75 -2.70 -0.38 12.51
N LEU A 76 -2.63 0.01 13.78
CA LEU A 76 -1.40 -0.09 14.57
C LEU A 76 -0.94 -1.54 14.72
N GLU A 77 -1.84 -2.47 15.00
CA GLU A 77 -1.51 -3.90 15.14
C GLU A 77 -0.90 -4.48 13.85
N ILE A 78 -1.47 -4.12 12.69
CA ILE A 78 -0.95 -4.55 11.38
C ILE A 78 0.47 -3.99 11.17
N GLU A 79 0.68 -2.69 11.42
CA GLU A 79 1.99 -2.05 11.24
C GLU A 79 3.04 -2.64 12.18
N GLU A 80 2.71 -2.83 13.46
CA GLU A 80 3.60 -3.45 14.43
C GLU A 80 3.97 -4.89 14.06
N ARG A 81 3.01 -5.69 13.57
CA ARG A 81 3.27 -7.06 13.13
C ARG A 81 4.28 -7.09 11.99
N GLU A 82 4.13 -6.22 10.99
CA GLU A 82 5.04 -6.17 9.86
C GLU A 82 6.44 -5.68 10.25
N ILE A 83 6.53 -4.71 11.18
CA ILE A 83 7.81 -4.30 11.76
C ILE A 83 8.47 -5.47 12.49
N ARG A 84 7.73 -6.22 13.31
CA ARG A 84 8.27 -7.40 14.01
C ARG A 84 8.77 -8.46 13.04
N ASN A 85 8.03 -8.73 11.97
CA ASN A 85 8.43 -9.69 10.93
C ASN A 85 9.76 -9.26 10.28
N LEU A 86 9.86 -7.99 9.85
CA LEU A 86 11.09 -7.43 9.29
C LEU A 86 12.28 -7.54 10.25
N MET A 87 12.07 -7.23 11.54
CA MET A 87 13.12 -7.33 12.56
C MET A 87 13.56 -8.78 12.84
N SER A 88 12.69 -9.76 12.59
CA SER A 88 13.00 -11.18 12.76
C SER A 88 13.80 -11.75 11.58
N GLU A 89 13.59 -11.22 10.37
CA GLU A 89 14.32 -11.61 9.15
C GLU A 89 15.76 -11.08 9.12
N LEU A 90 16.09 -10.13 10.01
CA LEU A 90 17.44 -9.56 10.17
C LEU A 90 18.35 -10.33 11.14
N LYS A 91 17.84 -11.38 11.79
CA LYS A 91 18.60 -12.23 12.73
C LYS A 91 19.11 -13.50 12.06
#